data_AF-A0A9W9W0F1-F1
#
_entry.id   AF-A0A9W9W0F1-F1
#
_cell.length_a   1.000
_cell.length_b   1.000
_cell.length_c   1.000
_cell.angle_alpha   90.00
_cell.angle_beta   90.00
_cell.angle_gamma   90.00
#
_symmetry.space_group_name_H-M   'P 1'
#
loop_
_entity.id
_entity.type
_entity.pdbx_description
1 polymer ?
#
loop_
_entity_poly.entity_id
_entity_poly.type
_entity_poly.pdbx_seq_one_letter_code
_entity_poly.pdbx_strand_id
1 'polypeptide(L)'
;MSPLQFKYMGSGQDWYRVGEVNLPERMSQALQLQPDFVEVITWNDAGESHYVGDFWQEQIAGSNIGDYANGYDHKGWLQVITPFIKAYKGGATSISQIVPPSTKPLGAFWYRPLLTTASCSSSIANYQSARDAVNFAVILPSAGYTIRVYSNSKLIGSFVGQKGLNYNSVLGLAVGGGQIIQVIDGSNQIVASAIGTKNVVAQSANATCNWNYEVVGLS
;
A
#
# COMPACT_ATOMS: atom_id res chain seq x y z
N MET A 1 10.58 -0.12 -10.44
CA MET A 1 9.36 -0.59 -9.75
C MET A 1 8.74 0.60 -9.05
N SER A 2 7.41 0.69 -9.03
CA SER A 2 6.66 1.79 -8.42
C SER A 2 5.39 1.23 -7.76
N PRO A 3 4.94 1.77 -6.61
CA PRO A 3 3.79 1.22 -5.88
C PRO A 3 2.44 1.49 -6.53
N LEU A 4 2.20 2.73 -6.98
CA LEU A 4 1.02 3.18 -7.71
C LEU A 4 1.42 4.32 -8.66
N GLN A 5 0.47 4.92 -9.36
CA GLN A 5 0.63 6.32 -9.77
C GLN A 5 -0.72 7.02 -9.59
N PHE A 6 -0.73 8.16 -8.88
CA PHE A 6 -1.91 9.02 -8.81
C PHE A 6 -1.49 10.48 -8.85
N LYS A 7 -2.11 11.25 -9.74
CA LYS A 7 -1.98 12.71 -9.76
C LYS A 7 -3.32 13.36 -10.08
N TYR A 8 -3.52 14.54 -9.52
CA TYR A 8 -4.73 15.34 -9.72
C TYR A 8 -4.34 16.81 -9.88
N MET A 9 -3.76 17.12 -11.04
CA MET A 9 -3.16 18.43 -11.32
C MET A 9 -4.01 19.31 -12.23
N GLY A 10 -5.20 18.84 -12.63
CA GLY A 10 -6.13 19.55 -13.50
C GLY A 10 -6.23 18.94 -14.89
N SER A 11 -6.94 19.64 -15.78
CA SER A 11 -7.35 19.13 -17.10
C SER A 11 -6.22 18.46 -17.88
N GLY A 12 -6.42 17.18 -18.22
CA GLY A 12 -5.45 16.36 -18.96
C GLY A 12 -4.27 15.84 -18.16
N GLN A 13 -4.21 16.14 -16.85
CA GLN A 13 -3.14 15.74 -15.94
C GLN A 13 -3.67 14.92 -14.75
N ASP A 14 -4.93 14.53 -14.74
CA ASP A 14 -5.52 13.67 -13.72
C ASP A 14 -5.40 12.21 -14.16
N TRP A 15 -4.61 11.41 -13.42
CA TRP A 15 -4.27 10.05 -13.85
C TRP A 15 -4.21 9.07 -12.68
N TYR A 16 -4.67 7.85 -12.94
CA TYR A 16 -4.49 6.72 -12.05
C TYR A 16 -3.81 5.55 -12.78
N ARG A 17 -2.81 4.94 -12.13
CA ARG A 17 -2.30 3.60 -12.47
C ARG A 17 -2.42 2.71 -11.25
N VAL A 18 -2.93 1.51 -11.50
CA VAL A 18 -3.21 0.46 -10.52
C VAL A 18 -2.04 0.29 -9.55
N GLY A 19 -2.37 0.33 -8.26
CA GLY A 19 -1.40 0.22 -7.18
C GLY A 19 -1.76 -0.78 -6.08
N GLU A 20 -2.90 -1.46 -6.22
CA GLU A 20 -3.45 -2.40 -5.24
C GLU A 20 -2.40 -3.41 -4.77
N VAL A 21 -1.78 -4.17 -5.67
CA VAL A 21 -0.70 -5.12 -5.31
C VAL A 21 0.52 -5.02 -6.24
N ASN A 22 0.63 -3.92 -7.01
CA ASN A 22 1.69 -3.77 -8.01
C ASN A 22 3.08 -3.83 -7.36
N LEU A 23 3.31 -3.21 -6.19
CA LEU A 23 4.62 -3.26 -5.52
C LEU A 23 5.11 -4.70 -5.24
N PRO A 24 4.40 -5.53 -4.45
CA PRO A 24 4.85 -6.90 -4.16
C PRO A 24 4.83 -7.81 -5.40
N GLU A 25 3.96 -7.55 -6.38
CA GLU A 25 3.95 -8.30 -7.64
C GLU A 25 5.22 -8.04 -8.46
N ARG A 26 5.66 -6.77 -8.57
CA ARG A 26 6.91 -6.40 -9.24
C ARG A 26 8.14 -6.93 -8.50
N MET A 27 8.09 -7.01 -7.18
CA MET A 27 9.14 -7.68 -6.39
C MET A 27 9.27 -9.16 -6.78
N SER A 28 8.15 -9.88 -6.87
CA SER A 28 8.15 -11.29 -7.30
C SER A 28 8.75 -11.44 -8.71
N GLN A 29 8.34 -10.59 -9.64
CA GLN A 29 8.86 -10.61 -11.01
C GLN A 29 10.36 -10.29 -11.07
N ALA A 30 10.83 -9.32 -10.27
CA ALA A 30 12.25 -8.98 -10.19
C ALA A 30 13.08 -10.15 -9.64
N LEU A 31 12.61 -10.86 -8.62
CA LEU A 31 13.30 -12.07 -8.12
C LEU A 31 13.30 -13.20 -9.15
N GLN A 32 12.26 -13.34 -9.98
CA GLN A 32 12.26 -14.36 -11.03
C GLN A 32 13.18 -14.02 -12.20
N LEU A 33 13.21 -12.74 -12.61
CA LEU A 33 13.99 -12.28 -13.75
C LEU A 33 15.48 -12.15 -13.42
N GLN A 34 15.84 -11.88 -12.16
CA GLN A 34 17.21 -11.64 -11.71
C GLN A 34 17.94 -10.56 -12.54
N PRO A 35 17.39 -9.35 -12.71
CA PRO A 35 18.09 -8.28 -13.41
C PRO A 35 19.33 -7.84 -12.62
N ASP A 36 20.32 -7.23 -13.28
CA ASP A 36 21.52 -6.68 -12.61
C ASP A 36 21.19 -5.49 -11.69
N PHE A 37 20.13 -4.75 -12.01
CA PHE A 37 19.66 -3.60 -11.24
C PHE A 37 18.15 -3.59 -11.09
N VAL A 38 17.69 -3.14 -9.93
CA VAL A 38 16.29 -2.82 -9.65
C VAL A 38 16.23 -1.41 -9.09
N GLU A 39 15.43 -0.57 -9.73
CA GLU A 39 15.13 0.77 -9.24
C GLU A 39 13.77 0.77 -8.54
N VAL A 40 13.66 1.39 -7.36
CA VAL A 40 12.37 1.72 -6.74
C VAL A 40 12.17 3.21 -6.94
N ILE A 41 11.20 3.57 -7.78
CA ILE A 41 10.84 4.95 -8.03
C ILE A 41 9.53 5.26 -7.29
N THR A 42 9.45 6.35 -6.53
CA THR A 42 10.51 7.33 -6.18
C THR A 42 10.71 7.44 -4.67
N TRP A 43 11.73 8.17 -4.22
CA TRP A 43 11.86 8.48 -2.81
C TRP A 43 10.79 9.47 -2.33
N ASN A 44 10.49 10.51 -3.13
CA ASN A 44 9.68 11.64 -2.70
C ASN A 44 8.93 12.38 -3.83
N ASP A 45 8.56 11.77 -4.95
CA ASP A 45 7.71 12.43 -5.95
C ASP A 45 6.24 12.49 -5.52
N ALA A 46 5.91 13.49 -4.69
CA ALA A 46 4.56 13.75 -4.18
C ALA A 46 3.56 14.10 -5.28
N GLY A 47 4.02 14.73 -6.38
CA GLY A 47 3.18 15.12 -7.51
C GLY A 47 2.49 13.93 -8.17
N GLU A 48 3.14 12.77 -8.18
CA GLU A 48 2.61 11.54 -8.78
C GLU A 48 2.25 10.45 -7.76
N SER A 49 2.29 10.77 -6.47
CA SER A 49 1.90 9.91 -5.33
C SER A 49 2.64 8.58 -5.20
N HIS A 50 3.62 8.30 -6.07
CA HIS A 50 4.31 7.01 -6.14
C HIS A 50 5.60 6.92 -5.33
N TYR A 51 5.78 7.84 -4.39
CA TYR A 51 6.92 7.86 -3.50
C TYR A 51 6.80 6.80 -2.40
N VAL A 52 7.94 6.39 -1.82
CA VAL A 52 8.01 5.42 -0.71
C VAL A 52 8.56 6.03 0.59
N GLY A 53 8.80 7.34 0.61
CA GLY A 53 9.25 8.10 1.77
C GLY A 53 8.13 8.88 2.46
N ASP A 54 8.51 9.88 3.23
CA ASP A 54 7.59 10.85 3.83
C ASP A 54 7.08 11.84 2.77
N PHE A 55 5.94 12.48 3.03
CA PHE A 55 5.61 13.71 2.29
C PHE A 55 6.49 14.85 2.81
N TRP A 56 6.83 15.80 1.93
CA TRP A 56 7.67 16.95 2.27
C TRP A 56 6.92 18.24 2.03
N GLN A 57 6.80 19.06 3.08
CA GLN A 57 5.96 20.26 3.03
C GLN A 57 6.47 21.30 2.04
N GLU A 58 7.79 21.44 1.94
CA GLU A 58 8.47 22.35 1.03
C GLU A 58 8.19 22.00 -0.43
N GLN A 59 8.02 20.71 -0.75
CA GLN A 59 7.78 20.25 -2.12
C GLN A 59 6.37 20.58 -2.62
N ILE A 60 5.40 20.61 -1.70
CA ILE A 60 3.98 20.78 -2.04
C ILE A 60 3.48 22.21 -1.80
N ALA A 61 4.28 23.04 -1.11
CA ALA A 61 3.90 24.39 -0.71
C ALA A 61 3.46 25.25 -1.92
N GLY A 62 2.29 25.87 -1.83
CA GLY A 62 1.75 26.75 -2.88
C GLY A 62 1.30 26.03 -4.16
N SER A 63 1.24 24.70 -4.17
CA SER A 63 0.77 23.89 -5.29
C SER A 63 -0.53 23.16 -4.96
N ASN A 64 -1.28 22.75 -5.99
CA ASN A 64 -2.43 21.85 -5.84
C ASN A 64 -2.04 20.42 -5.43
N ILE A 65 -0.75 20.06 -5.49
CA ILE A 65 -0.24 18.76 -5.00
C ILE A 65 -0.55 18.61 -3.51
N GLY A 66 -0.51 19.71 -2.76
CA GLY A 66 -0.84 19.71 -1.33
C GLY A 66 -2.26 19.23 -1.03
N ASP A 67 -3.20 19.35 -1.97
CA ASP A 67 -4.59 18.93 -1.76
C ASP A 67 -4.74 17.40 -1.68
N TYR A 68 -3.77 16.65 -2.23
CA TYR A 68 -3.78 15.18 -2.20
C TYR A 68 -2.55 14.52 -1.58
N ALA A 69 -1.43 15.22 -1.42
CA ALA A 69 -0.21 14.66 -0.83
C ALA A 69 0.05 15.09 0.62
N ASN A 70 -0.54 16.22 1.07
CA ASN A 70 -0.31 16.70 2.45
C ASN A 70 -0.81 15.68 3.48
N GLY A 71 0.07 15.25 4.37
CA GLY A 71 -0.26 14.26 5.40
C GLY A 71 -0.31 12.81 4.91
N TYR A 72 0.17 12.50 3.71
CA TYR A 72 0.26 11.13 3.19
C TYR A 72 1.72 10.66 3.25
N ASP A 73 2.13 10.06 4.36
CA ASP A 73 3.43 9.38 4.41
C ASP A 73 3.33 8.00 3.76
N HIS A 74 4.30 7.64 2.94
CA HIS A 74 4.37 6.32 2.29
C HIS A 74 5.49 5.41 2.84
N LYS A 75 6.17 5.84 3.91
CA LYS A 75 7.25 5.08 4.57
C LYS A 75 6.85 3.68 5.05
N GLY A 76 5.55 3.40 5.19
CA GLY A 76 5.07 2.05 5.52
C GLY A 76 5.62 1.00 4.55
N TRP A 77 5.70 1.30 3.25
CA TRP A 77 6.26 0.38 2.26
C TRP A 77 7.73 0.04 2.49
N LEU A 78 8.50 0.87 3.22
CA LEU A 78 9.90 0.55 3.56
C LEU A 78 10.03 -0.71 4.42
N GLN A 79 8.98 -1.10 5.17
CA GLN A 79 8.96 -2.37 5.89
C GLN A 79 8.96 -3.59 4.97
N VAL A 80 8.49 -3.43 3.72
CA VAL A 80 8.47 -4.48 2.69
C VAL A 80 9.68 -4.37 1.76
N ILE A 81 10.01 -3.14 1.35
CA ILE A 81 11.13 -2.86 0.45
C ILE A 81 12.48 -3.26 1.08
N THR A 82 12.68 -3.00 2.38
CA THR A 82 13.96 -3.27 3.04
C THR A 82 14.30 -4.78 3.06
N PRO A 83 13.40 -5.68 3.48
CA PRO A 83 13.63 -7.13 3.36
C PRO A 83 13.76 -7.61 1.90
N PHE A 84 13.00 -7.02 0.97
CA PHE A 84 13.14 -7.34 -0.46
C PHE A 84 14.55 -7.03 -0.98
N ILE A 85 15.10 -5.85 -0.67
CA ILE A 85 16.47 -5.47 -1.07
C ILE A 85 17.48 -6.49 -0.55
N LYS A 86 17.34 -6.92 0.71
CA LYS A 86 18.21 -7.94 1.31
C LYS A 86 18.10 -9.27 0.58
N ALA A 87 16.88 -9.71 0.27
CA ALA A 87 16.64 -10.96 -0.45
C ALA A 87 17.18 -10.92 -1.88
N TYR A 88 16.89 -9.85 -2.63
CA TYR A 88 17.38 -9.64 -3.99
C TYR A 88 18.91 -9.66 -4.05
N LYS A 89 19.59 -8.88 -3.19
CA LYS A 89 21.06 -8.89 -3.09
C LYS A 89 21.64 -10.24 -2.64
N GLY A 90 20.84 -11.05 -1.94
CA GLY A 90 21.19 -12.40 -1.52
C GLY A 90 20.92 -13.48 -2.57
N GLY A 91 20.50 -13.12 -3.79
CA GLY A 91 20.20 -14.08 -4.86
C GLY A 91 18.89 -14.85 -4.65
N ALA A 92 17.94 -14.28 -3.91
CA ALA A 92 16.60 -14.87 -3.80
C ALA A 92 15.93 -14.94 -5.17
N THR A 93 15.26 -16.05 -5.47
CA THR A 93 14.51 -16.27 -6.72
C THR A 93 13.00 -16.38 -6.49
N SER A 94 12.57 -16.36 -5.22
CA SER A 94 11.17 -16.48 -4.81
C SER A 94 10.83 -15.58 -3.63
N ILE A 95 9.58 -15.14 -3.57
CA ILE A 95 9.01 -14.34 -2.47
C ILE A 95 9.04 -15.06 -1.11
N SER A 96 9.13 -16.40 -1.09
CA SER A 96 9.28 -17.18 0.16
C SER A 96 10.63 -16.98 0.85
N GLN A 97 11.62 -16.42 0.13
CA GLN A 97 12.95 -16.09 0.65
C GLN A 97 13.06 -14.63 1.13
N ILE A 98 12.04 -13.80 0.89
CA ILE A 98 11.93 -12.48 1.50
C ILE A 98 11.48 -12.69 2.94
N VAL A 99 12.40 -12.64 3.90
CA VAL A 99 12.10 -12.93 5.32
C VAL A 99 12.42 -11.72 6.21
N PRO A 100 11.72 -11.53 7.34
CA PRO A 100 12.05 -10.47 8.28
C PRO A 100 13.47 -10.68 8.87
N PRO A 101 14.14 -9.61 9.32
CA PRO A 101 15.45 -9.71 9.97
C PRO A 101 15.37 -10.29 11.40
N SER A 102 14.17 -10.43 11.96
CA SER A 102 13.89 -10.99 13.28
C SER A 102 12.72 -11.97 13.21
N THR A 103 12.28 -12.51 14.35
CA THR A 103 11.07 -13.34 14.44
C THR A 103 9.76 -12.56 14.40
N LYS A 104 9.81 -11.22 14.33
CA LYS A 104 8.61 -10.38 14.25
C LYS A 104 8.15 -10.25 12.80
N PRO A 105 6.85 -10.41 12.50
CA PRO A 105 6.27 -10.02 11.22
C PRO A 105 6.58 -8.56 10.90
N LEU A 106 6.81 -8.27 9.62
CA LEU A 106 6.94 -6.92 9.08
C LEU A 106 5.97 -6.73 7.92
N GLY A 107 5.60 -5.50 7.60
CA GLY A 107 4.76 -5.29 6.44
C GLY A 107 4.11 -3.93 6.39
N ALA A 108 3.23 -3.77 5.42
CA ALA A 108 2.40 -2.59 5.29
C ALA A 108 1.03 -2.97 4.76
N PHE A 109 0.08 -2.10 4.99
CA PHE A 109 -1.21 -2.13 4.34
C PHE A 109 -1.59 -0.74 3.85
N TRP A 110 -2.42 -0.69 2.81
CA TRP A 110 -2.81 0.56 2.18
C TRP A 110 -4.17 0.50 1.53
N TYR A 111 -4.81 1.67 1.42
CA TYR A 111 -6.14 1.84 0.85
C TYR A 111 -6.33 3.29 0.38
N ARG A 112 -7.34 3.52 -0.47
CA ARG A 112 -7.75 4.88 -0.85
C ARG A 112 -8.70 5.47 0.19
N PRO A 113 -8.59 6.77 0.51
CA PRO A 113 -9.51 7.46 1.41
C PRO A 113 -10.83 7.84 0.71
N LEU A 114 -10.94 7.66 -0.61
CA LEU A 114 -12.12 8.00 -1.40
C LEU A 114 -12.55 6.79 -2.24
N LEU A 115 -13.83 6.44 -2.16
CA LEU A 115 -14.39 5.32 -2.93
C LEU A 115 -14.40 5.60 -4.43
N THR A 116 -14.35 4.53 -5.24
CA THR A 116 -14.45 4.62 -6.70
C THR A 116 -15.80 5.14 -7.20
N THR A 117 -16.83 5.10 -6.35
CA THR A 117 -18.17 5.60 -6.64
C THR A 117 -18.33 7.10 -6.38
N ALA A 118 -17.26 7.81 -6.02
CA ALA A 118 -17.32 9.26 -5.86
C ALA A 118 -17.68 9.93 -7.19
N SER A 119 -18.48 10.99 -7.15
CA SER A 119 -18.96 11.66 -8.36
C SER A 119 -17.84 12.29 -9.19
N CYS A 120 -16.69 12.58 -8.57
CA CYS A 120 -15.51 13.11 -9.23
C CYS A 120 -14.68 12.04 -9.96
N SER A 121 -14.86 10.74 -9.68
CA SER A 121 -13.93 9.70 -10.13
C SER A 121 -13.77 9.64 -11.64
N SER A 122 -14.82 9.92 -12.40
CA SER A 122 -14.77 9.90 -13.87
C SER A 122 -13.91 11.01 -14.49
N SER A 123 -13.46 12.01 -13.71
CA SER A 123 -12.49 13.00 -14.20
C SER A 123 -11.06 12.45 -14.26
N ILE A 124 -10.76 11.38 -13.52
CA ILE A 124 -9.43 10.77 -13.47
C ILE A 124 -9.28 9.80 -14.65
N ALA A 125 -8.20 9.91 -15.42
CA ALA A 125 -7.92 8.93 -16.46
C ALA A 125 -7.64 7.54 -15.86
N ASN A 126 -8.18 6.49 -16.49
CA ASN A 126 -8.15 5.08 -16.07
C ASN A 126 -8.81 4.79 -14.72
N TYR A 127 -9.75 5.63 -14.29
CA TYR A 127 -10.44 5.44 -13.01
C TYR A 127 -11.08 4.05 -12.86
N GLN A 128 -11.52 3.42 -13.96
CA GLN A 128 -12.14 2.10 -13.98
C GLN A 128 -11.23 0.97 -13.49
N SER A 129 -9.91 1.20 -13.47
CA SER A 129 -8.95 0.19 -13.02
C SER A 129 -8.81 0.15 -11.49
N ALA A 130 -9.31 1.17 -10.79
CA ALA A 130 -9.27 1.25 -9.34
C ALA A 130 -10.26 0.27 -8.70
N ARG A 131 -9.89 -0.31 -7.55
CA ARG A 131 -10.75 -1.25 -6.81
C ARG A 131 -10.90 -0.86 -5.36
N ASP A 132 -12.12 -0.79 -4.84
CA ASP A 132 -12.37 -0.45 -3.43
C ASP A 132 -11.95 -1.61 -2.53
N ALA A 133 -10.66 -1.58 -2.17
CA ALA A 133 -9.96 -2.65 -1.48
C ALA A 133 -9.05 -2.14 -0.36
N VAL A 134 -8.87 -3.01 0.64
CA VAL A 134 -7.76 -2.94 1.60
C VAL A 134 -6.67 -3.86 1.10
N ASN A 135 -5.49 -3.31 0.83
CA ASN A 135 -4.36 -4.03 0.27
C ASN A 135 -3.29 -4.25 1.32
N PHE A 136 -2.53 -5.33 1.23
CA PHE A 136 -1.43 -5.57 2.14
C PHE A 136 -0.26 -6.31 1.51
N ALA A 137 0.90 -6.14 2.14
CA ALA A 137 2.07 -6.99 2.00
C ALA A 137 2.65 -7.25 3.39
N VAL A 138 2.65 -8.51 3.82
CA VAL A 138 3.11 -8.98 5.13
C VAL A 138 4.18 -10.05 4.95
N ILE A 139 5.30 -9.88 5.63
CA ILE A 139 6.46 -10.76 5.58
C ILE A 139 6.52 -11.55 6.89
N LEU A 140 6.37 -12.87 6.79
CA LEU A 140 6.31 -13.76 7.94
C LEU A 140 7.60 -14.59 8.08
N PRO A 141 8.09 -14.83 9.31
CA PRO A 141 9.30 -15.63 9.54
C PRO A 141 9.09 -17.13 9.26
N SER A 142 7.86 -17.61 9.40
CA SER A 142 7.45 -19.01 9.23
C SER A 142 5.97 -19.10 8.84
N ALA A 143 5.48 -20.31 8.58
CA ALA A 143 4.04 -20.58 8.59
C ALA A 143 3.47 -20.52 10.02
N GLY A 144 2.16 -20.71 10.16
CA GLY A 144 1.47 -20.73 11.46
C GLY A 144 0.87 -19.38 11.88
N TYR A 145 0.82 -18.42 10.96
CA TYR A 145 0.16 -17.13 11.17
C TYR A 145 -1.13 -17.03 10.38
N THR A 146 -2.05 -16.19 10.84
CA THR A 146 -3.25 -15.77 10.10
C THR A 146 -3.23 -14.26 9.91
N ILE A 147 -3.52 -13.79 8.70
CA ILE A 147 -3.64 -12.37 8.37
C ILE A 147 -5.14 -12.04 8.28
N ARG A 148 -5.63 -11.18 9.18
CA ARG A 148 -7.02 -10.69 9.14
C ARG A 148 -7.05 -9.25 8.65
N VAL A 149 -8.00 -8.97 7.76
CA VAL A 149 -8.17 -7.67 7.12
C VAL A 149 -9.56 -7.15 7.43
N TYR A 150 -9.63 -5.91 7.89
CA TYR A 150 -10.85 -5.25 8.30
C TYR A 150 -11.06 -3.97 7.50
N SER A 151 -12.33 -3.70 7.20
CA SER A 151 -12.76 -2.39 6.73
C SER A 151 -13.98 -1.91 7.48
N ASN A 152 -13.96 -0.64 7.92
CA ASN A 152 -14.99 -0.10 8.81
C ASN A 152 -15.23 -1.00 10.04
N SER A 153 -14.13 -1.49 10.64
CA SER A 153 -14.11 -2.43 11.78
C SER A 153 -14.77 -3.79 11.51
N LYS A 154 -15.20 -4.07 10.27
CA LYS A 154 -15.77 -5.35 9.85
C LYS A 154 -14.68 -6.23 9.23
N LEU A 155 -14.60 -7.49 9.65
CA LEU A 155 -13.70 -8.47 9.02
C LEU A 155 -14.16 -8.71 7.57
N ILE A 156 -13.28 -8.40 6.60
CA ILE A 156 -13.52 -8.58 5.17
C ILE A 156 -12.64 -9.68 4.55
N GLY A 157 -11.60 -10.13 5.26
CA GLY A 157 -10.76 -11.23 4.80
C GLY A 157 -9.95 -11.88 5.93
N SER A 158 -9.66 -13.16 5.79
CA SER A 158 -8.82 -13.93 6.70
C SER A 158 -8.01 -14.94 5.88
N PHE A 159 -6.68 -14.87 5.98
CA PHE A 159 -5.77 -15.63 5.11
C PHE A 159 -4.75 -16.39 5.94
N VAL A 160 -4.53 -17.66 5.60
CA VAL A 160 -3.44 -18.45 6.20
C VAL A 160 -2.11 -17.94 5.63
N GLY A 161 -1.23 -17.47 6.52
CA GLY A 161 0.07 -16.93 6.17
C GLY A 161 1.11 -18.02 5.90
N GLN A 162 1.92 -17.79 4.87
CA GLN A 162 3.08 -18.61 4.51
C GLN A 162 4.37 -17.93 4.93
N LYS A 163 5.45 -18.70 5.06
CA LYS A 163 6.79 -18.12 5.24
C LYS A 163 7.13 -17.19 4.07
N GLY A 164 7.67 -16.03 4.39
CA GLY A 164 8.11 -15.03 3.44
C GLY A 164 7.07 -13.96 3.15
N LEU A 165 7.11 -13.34 1.97
CA LEU A 165 6.18 -12.27 1.57
C LEU A 165 4.81 -12.85 1.16
N ASN A 166 3.76 -12.36 1.83
CA ASN A 166 2.34 -12.61 1.56
C ASN A 166 1.70 -11.29 1.16
N TYR A 167 0.86 -11.26 0.13
CA TYR A 167 0.17 -10.03 -0.27
C TYR A 167 -1.19 -10.35 -0.87
N ASN A 168 -2.14 -9.41 -0.74
CA ASN A 168 -3.45 -9.53 -1.37
C ASN A 168 -4.13 -8.15 -1.52
N SER A 169 -5.10 -8.07 -2.43
CA SER A 169 -6.05 -6.96 -2.56
C SER A 169 -7.43 -7.46 -2.13
N VAL A 170 -7.88 -7.04 -0.96
CA VAL A 170 -9.12 -7.53 -0.34
C VAL A 170 -10.25 -6.55 -0.60
N LEU A 171 -11.19 -6.92 -1.46
CA LEU A 171 -12.38 -6.12 -1.76
C LEU A 171 -13.25 -5.90 -0.53
N GLY A 172 -14.04 -4.83 -0.57
CA GLY A 172 -15.00 -4.50 0.48
C GLY A 172 -14.58 -3.31 1.34
N LEU A 173 -13.74 -2.43 0.80
CA LEU A 173 -13.44 -1.15 1.42
C LEU A 173 -14.75 -0.35 1.59
N ALA A 174 -15.01 0.11 2.81
CA ALA A 174 -16.24 0.78 3.20
C ALA A 174 -15.96 2.12 3.88
N VAL A 175 -16.93 3.04 3.74
CA VAL A 175 -16.93 4.36 4.38
C VAL A 175 -16.74 4.22 5.90
N GLY A 176 -15.88 5.05 6.47
CA GLY A 176 -15.56 5.07 7.90
C GLY A 176 -14.07 4.87 8.19
N GLY A 177 -13.75 4.81 9.47
CA GLY A 177 -12.42 4.47 9.98
C GLY A 177 -12.22 2.96 10.10
N GLY A 178 -11.33 2.49 10.97
CA GLY A 178 -11.23 1.05 11.27
C GLY A 178 -10.78 0.19 10.09
N GLN A 179 -9.97 0.76 9.20
CA GLN A 179 -9.21 0.01 8.20
C GLN A 179 -8.01 -0.59 8.93
N ILE A 180 -7.98 -1.91 9.07
CA ILE A 180 -7.03 -2.58 9.97
C ILE A 180 -6.50 -3.85 9.29
N ILE A 181 -5.23 -4.13 9.50
CA ILE A 181 -4.66 -5.47 9.33
C ILE A 181 -4.15 -5.99 10.67
N GLN A 182 -4.38 -7.27 10.92
CA GLN A 182 -3.87 -7.98 12.10
C GLN A 182 -3.14 -9.24 11.66
N VAL A 183 -1.96 -9.46 12.23
CA VAL A 183 -1.22 -10.72 12.10
C VAL A 183 -1.37 -11.47 13.42
N ILE A 184 -1.89 -12.68 13.34
CA ILE A 184 -2.25 -13.52 14.48
C ILE A 184 -1.36 -14.77 14.45
N ASP A 185 -0.78 -15.16 15.57
CA ASP A 185 0.04 -16.38 15.67
C ASP A 185 -0.79 -17.65 15.94
N GLY A 186 -0.12 -18.79 16.03
CA GLY A 186 -0.75 -20.09 16.31
C GLY A 186 -1.40 -20.19 17.71
N SER A 187 -1.09 -19.26 18.62
CA SER A 187 -1.70 -19.13 19.95
C SER A 187 -2.88 -18.15 19.96
N ASN A 188 -3.33 -17.72 18.78
CA ASN A 188 -4.41 -16.76 18.58
C ASN A 188 -4.13 -15.38 19.22
N GLN A 189 -2.86 -15.00 19.35
CA GLN A 189 -2.44 -13.68 19.80
C GLN A 189 -2.15 -12.77 18.61
N ILE A 190 -2.54 -11.50 18.71
CA ILE A 190 -2.16 -10.47 17.72
C ILE A 190 -0.69 -10.12 17.99
N VAL A 191 0.18 -10.47 17.05
CA VAL A 191 1.64 -10.26 17.16
C VAL A 191 2.15 -9.08 16.34
N ALA A 192 1.35 -8.59 15.41
CA ALA A 192 1.59 -7.35 14.68
C ALA A 192 0.26 -6.79 14.17
N SER A 193 0.14 -5.46 14.09
CA SER A 193 -1.04 -4.82 13.50
C SER A 193 -0.72 -3.47 12.89
N ALA A 194 -1.59 -3.00 12.00
CA ALA A 194 -1.58 -1.63 11.52
C ALA A 194 -3.01 -1.11 11.39
N ILE A 195 -3.20 0.15 11.74
CA ILE A 195 -4.50 0.84 11.76
C ILE A 195 -4.38 2.09 10.91
N GLY A 196 -5.32 2.27 9.99
CA GLY A 196 -5.37 3.41 9.09
C GLY A 196 -5.78 4.67 9.84
N THR A 197 -5.15 5.80 9.55
CA THR A 197 -5.45 7.07 10.23
C THR A 197 -6.45 7.94 9.48
N LYS A 198 -6.70 7.64 8.20
CA LYS A 198 -7.60 8.39 7.31
C LYS A 198 -8.92 7.66 7.12
N ASN A 199 -10.02 8.35 7.35
CA ASN A 199 -11.34 7.77 7.08
C ASN A 199 -11.56 7.62 5.57
N VAL A 200 -12.24 6.54 5.19
CA VAL A 200 -12.78 6.37 3.84
C VAL A 200 -14.07 7.17 3.75
N VAL A 201 -14.22 7.97 2.69
CA VAL A 201 -15.42 8.75 2.41
C VAL A 201 -16.03 8.35 1.06
N ALA A 202 -17.36 8.47 0.94
CA ALA A 202 -18.06 8.16 -0.30
C ALA A 202 -17.92 9.26 -1.37
N GLN A 203 -17.71 10.50 -0.94
CA GLN A 203 -17.63 11.69 -1.79
C GLN A 203 -16.50 12.58 -1.31
N SER A 204 -15.87 13.32 -2.22
CA SER A 204 -14.85 14.29 -1.84
C SER A 204 -15.49 15.49 -1.15
N ALA A 205 -14.84 16.00 -0.12
CA ALA A 205 -15.25 17.21 0.59
C ALA A 205 -14.74 18.49 -0.09
N ASN A 206 -13.84 18.37 -1.08
CA ASN A 206 -13.24 19.48 -1.80
C ASN A 206 -13.18 19.19 -3.31
N ALA A 207 -12.56 20.09 -4.08
CA ALA A 207 -12.45 19.95 -5.54
C ALA A 207 -11.52 18.80 -5.98
N THR A 208 -10.76 18.21 -5.05
CA THR A 208 -9.75 17.19 -5.33
C THR A 208 -10.32 15.80 -5.16
N CYS A 209 -10.25 14.99 -6.23
CA CYS A 209 -10.65 13.60 -6.18
C CYS A 209 -9.50 12.74 -5.66
N ASN A 210 -9.20 12.83 -4.36
CA ASN A 210 -7.97 12.28 -3.79
C ASN A 210 -7.98 10.74 -3.75
N TRP A 211 -7.24 10.13 -4.68
CA TRP A 211 -6.98 8.69 -4.74
C TRP A 211 -5.55 8.32 -4.34
N ASN A 212 -4.84 9.22 -3.66
CA ASN A 212 -3.58 8.90 -3.00
C ASN A 212 -3.82 7.84 -1.92
N TYR A 213 -2.82 7.02 -1.63
CA TYR A 213 -2.96 5.92 -0.69
C TYR A 213 -2.58 6.34 0.72
N GLU A 214 -3.44 6.03 1.69
CA GLU A 214 -2.95 5.88 3.05
C GLU A 214 -2.08 4.62 3.09
N VAL A 215 -0.84 4.73 3.57
CA VAL A 215 0.09 3.60 3.69
C VAL A 215 0.58 3.50 5.12
N VAL A 216 0.30 2.39 5.80
CA VAL A 216 0.67 2.21 7.20
C VAL A 216 1.49 0.93 7.36
N GLY A 217 2.64 1.05 7.99
CA GLY A 217 3.49 -0.09 8.35
C GLY A 217 2.98 -0.83 9.59
N LEU A 218 3.31 -2.12 9.73
CA LEU A 218 2.99 -2.90 10.93
C LEU A 218 3.75 -2.38 12.16
N SER A 219 3.12 -2.52 13.32
CA SER A 219 3.68 -2.27 14.66
C SER A 219 3.47 -3.47 15.56
#